data_AF-A0A7G1ICH1-F1
#
_entry.id   AF-A0A7G1ICH1-F1
#
_cell.length_a   1.000
_cell.length_b   1.000
_cell.length_c   1.000
_cell.angle_alpha   90.00
_cell.angle_beta   90.00
_cell.angle_gamma   90.00
#
_symmetry.space_group_name_H-M   'P 1'
#
loop_
_entity.id
_entity.type
_entity.pdbx_description
1 polymer ?
#
loop_
_entity_poly.entity_id
_entity_poly.type
_entity_poly.pdbx_seq_one_letter_code
_entity_poly.pdbx_strand_id
1 'polypeptide(L)'
;MVSVGNLADARAAEWIGRPSHEELQRKVRPLLPCDDPFYQAPAGYQHAEPGTVLRSRDVELAFLGLIPQSITATQLLYRTTDMNGNPEATVTTVILPAEAAPGQTCPLLSYQCAIDAITSRCFPSYALRRRAKGLGSLTQLELLLITAAVAEGWAVSVPDHEGVRGLWGLRMNPATASWTASGRP
;
A
#
# COMPACT_ATOMS: atom_id res chain seq x y z
N MET A 1 -28.12 -20.60 -22.32
CA MET A 1 -28.53 -19.19 -22.50
C MET A 1 -27.45 -18.34 -21.87
N VAL A 2 -26.56 -17.77 -22.69
CA VAL A 2 -25.40 -16.99 -22.23
C VAL A 2 -25.90 -15.63 -21.75
N SER A 3 -25.73 -15.32 -20.47
CA SER A 3 -25.95 -13.96 -19.97
C SER A 3 -24.60 -13.24 -19.95
N VAL A 4 -24.55 -12.15 -20.69
CA VAL A 4 -23.39 -11.31 -20.94
C VAL A 4 -23.01 -10.57 -19.65
N GLY A 5 -21.84 -10.88 -19.10
CA GLY A 5 -21.25 -10.15 -17.99
C GLY A 5 -20.97 -8.69 -18.38
N ASN A 6 -21.43 -7.77 -17.54
CA ASN A 6 -21.49 -6.34 -17.77
C ASN A 6 -20.09 -5.74 -18.01
N LEU A 7 -19.82 -5.23 -19.21
CA LEU A 7 -18.59 -4.52 -19.64
C LEU A 7 -18.44 -3.12 -19.01
N ALA A 8 -19.10 -2.86 -17.87
CA ALA A 8 -19.19 -1.54 -17.26
C ALA A 8 -18.02 -1.22 -16.30
N ASP A 9 -17.40 -2.22 -15.66
CA ASP A 9 -16.34 -2.02 -14.66
C ASP A 9 -15.00 -1.56 -15.25
N ALA A 10 -14.68 -1.92 -16.49
CA ALA A 10 -13.40 -1.55 -17.10
C ALA A 10 -13.34 -0.05 -17.48
N ARG A 11 -14.50 0.58 -17.73
CA ARG A 11 -14.56 1.96 -18.26
C ARG A 11 -14.35 3.05 -17.21
N ALA A 12 -14.63 2.78 -15.93
CA ALA A 12 -14.41 3.76 -14.86
C ALA A 12 -12.91 3.93 -14.56
N ALA A 13 -12.14 2.85 -14.66
CA ALA A 13 -10.68 2.87 -14.52
C ALA A 13 -9.96 3.48 -15.75
N GLU A 14 -10.60 3.54 -16.92
CA GLU A 14 -9.97 4.02 -18.17
C GLU A 14 -9.70 5.54 -18.20
N TRP A 15 -10.42 6.37 -17.43
CA TRP A 15 -10.21 7.82 -17.47
C TRP A 15 -8.94 8.29 -16.75
N ILE A 16 -8.57 7.59 -15.67
CA ILE A 16 -7.24 7.74 -15.09
C ILE A 16 -6.36 6.79 -15.90
N GLY A 17 -5.77 7.31 -16.99
CA GLY A 17 -4.86 6.54 -17.85
C GLY A 17 -3.83 5.74 -17.04
N ARG A 18 -3.18 4.74 -17.67
CA ARG A 18 -2.27 3.79 -17.00
C ARG A 18 -1.49 4.46 -15.84
N PRO A 19 -1.59 3.95 -14.60
CA PRO A 19 -0.99 4.60 -13.44
C PRO A 19 0.50 4.83 -13.69
N SER A 20 0.96 6.04 -13.43
CA SER A 20 2.38 6.36 -13.59
C SER A 20 3.20 5.45 -12.66
N HIS A 21 4.29 4.90 -13.19
CA HIS A 21 5.24 4.11 -12.42
C HIS A 21 6.58 4.85 -12.31
N GLU A 22 7.06 5.05 -11.08
CA GLU A 22 8.39 5.60 -10.81
C GLU A 22 9.37 4.46 -10.49
N GLU A 23 10.42 4.31 -11.28
CA GLU A 23 11.46 3.31 -11.03
C GLU A 23 12.28 3.63 -9.77
N LEU A 24 12.85 2.59 -9.16
CA LEU A 24 13.66 2.69 -7.94
C LEU A 24 14.85 3.64 -8.10
N GLN A 25 14.79 4.78 -7.41
CA GLN A 25 15.90 5.73 -7.31
C GLN A 25 16.90 5.30 -6.22
N ARG A 26 17.87 4.47 -6.61
CA ARG A 26 18.91 3.97 -5.70
C ARG A 26 19.76 5.13 -5.15
N LYS A 27 20.16 5.01 -3.88
CA LYS A 27 21.03 5.96 -3.14
C LYS A 27 20.41 7.32 -2.78
N VAL A 28 19.17 7.59 -3.18
CA VAL A 28 18.46 8.81 -2.76
C VAL A 28 17.81 8.57 -1.39
N ARG A 29 17.79 9.60 -0.53
CA ARG A 29 17.04 9.53 0.72
C ARG A 29 15.56 9.77 0.44
N PRO A 30 14.64 9.00 1.02
CA PRO A 30 13.22 9.25 0.86
C PRO A 30 12.85 10.62 1.43
N LEU A 31 12.02 11.36 0.71
CA LEU A 31 11.38 12.58 1.21
C LEU A 31 10.34 12.21 2.28
N LEU A 32 10.06 13.12 3.20
CA LEU A 32 8.96 12.95 4.14
C LEU A 32 7.63 12.90 3.37
N PRO A 33 6.62 12.15 3.82
CA PRO A 33 5.35 12.05 3.09
C PRO A 33 4.67 13.41 2.84
N CYS A 34 4.86 14.39 3.72
CA CYS A 34 4.34 15.74 3.53
C CYS A 34 5.02 16.53 2.40
N ASP A 35 6.26 16.18 2.06
CA ASP A 35 7.08 16.86 1.06
C ASP A 35 7.23 16.04 -0.23
N ASP A 36 6.72 14.80 -0.23
CA ASP A 36 6.88 13.83 -1.32
C ASP A 36 5.67 13.90 -2.27
N PRO A 37 5.86 14.33 -3.54
CA PRO A 37 4.77 14.43 -4.52
C PRO A 37 4.06 13.12 -4.81
N PHE A 38 4.67 11.97 -4.50
CA PHE A 38 4.04 10.66 -4.64
C PHE A 38 2.76 10.53 -3.79
N TYR A 39 2.69 11.19 -2.63
CA TYR A 39 1.52 11.15 -1.74
C TYR A 39 0.41 12.11 -2.18
N GLN A 40 0.64 12.93 -3.21
CA GLN A 40 -0.37 13.85 -3.74
C GLN A 40 -1.21 13.14 -4.81
N ALA A 41 -2.50 12.99 -4.52
CA ALA A 41 -3.44 12.38 -5.45
C ALA A 41 -3.56 13.23 -6.74
N PRO A 42 -3.59 12.61 -7.92
CA PRO A 42 -3.78 13.32 -9.18
C PRO A 42 -5.17 13.98 -9.22
N ALA A 43 -5.29 15.06 -10.00
CA ALA A 43 -6.58 15.72 -10.20
C ALA A 43 -7.62 14.71 -10.74
N GLY A 44 -8.84 14.77 -10.19
CA GLY A 44 -9.94 13.90 -10.62
C GLY A 44 -9.96 12.52 -9.98
N TYR A 45 -9.00 12.16 -9.11
CA TYR A 45 -8.97 10.87 -8.41
C TYR A 45 -10.27 10.54 -7.67
N GLN A 46 -11.04 11.56 -7.29
CA GLN A 46 -12.30 11.42 -6.56
C GLN A 46 -13.35 10.62 -7.35
N HIS A 47 -13.26 10.66 -8.68
CA HIS A 47 -14.17 9.94 -9.59
C HIS A 47 -13.72 8.49 -9.85
N ALA A 48 -12.51 8.11 -9.42
CA ALA A 48 -12.05 6.73 -9.51
C ALA A 48 -12.84 5.84 -8.54
N GLU A 49 -12.90 4.56 -8.85
CA GLU A 49 -13.49 3.57 -7.95
C GLU A 49 -12.56 3.26 -6.77
N PRO A 50 -13.10 2.99 -5.56
CA PRO A 50 -12.29 2.52 -4.44
C PRO A 50 -11.46 1.28 -4.83
N GLY A 51 -10.17 1.30 -4.53
CA GLY A 51 -9.18 0.29 -4.92
C GLY A 51 -8.38 0.64 -6.18
N THR A 52 -8.78 1.65 -6.95
CA THR A 52 -8.04 2.08 -8.15
C THR A 52 -6.63 2.53 -7.79
N VAL A 53 -5.61 1.91 -8.40
CA VAL A 53 -4.22 2.36 -8.29
C VAL A 53 -4.04 3.64 -9.10
N LEU A 54 -3.59 4.70 -8.43
CA LEU A 54 -3.39 6.03 -8.99
C LEU A 54 -1.93 6.24 -9.42
N ARG A 55 -0.98 5.72 -8.63
CA ARG A 55 0.46 5.76 -8.92
C ARG A 55 1.15 4.54 -8.31
N SER A 56 2.29 4.18 -8.86
CA SER A 56 3.15 3.16 -8.29
C SER A 56 4.62 3.59 -8.30
N ARG A 57 5.41 3.08 -7.35
CA ARG A 57 6.86 3.24 -7.38
C ARG A 57 7.57 2.10 -6.70
N ASP A 58 8.74 1.74 -7.20
CA ASP A 58 9.58 0.76 -6.54
C ASP A 58 10.40 1.38 -5.41
N VAL A 59 10.48 0.66 -4.28
CA VAL A 59 11.21 1.10 -3.09
C VAL A 59 12.13 0.01 -2.56
N GLU A 60 13.20 0.43 -1.90
CA GLU A 60 14.08 -0.49 -1.18
C GLU A 60 13.73 -0.45 0.30
N LEU A 61 13.41 -1.60 0.88
CA LEU A 61 13.16 -1.72 2.32
C LEU A 61 14.44 -2.09 3.07
N ALA A 62 14.59 -1.57 4.28
CA ALA A 62 15.74 -1.89 5.11
C ALA A 62 15.39 -1.90 6.60
N PHE A 63 15.95 -2.88 7.31
CA PHE A 63 15.87 -2.94 8.76
C PHE A 63 16.67 -1.79 9.38
N LEU A 64 16.02 -1.06 10.29
CA LEU A 64 16.51 0.20 10.88
C LEU A 64 16.93 1.24 9.83
N GLY A 65 16.38 1.17 8.61
CA GLY A 65 16.77 2.00 7.47
C GLY A 65 18.19 1.75 6.94
N LEU A 66 18.92 0.76 7.47
CA LEU A 66 20.34 0.53 7.20
C LEU A 66 20.60 -0.78 6.45
N ILE A 67 20.00 -1.89 6.92
CA ILE A 67 20.27 -3.24 6.42
C ILE A 67 19.24 -3.60 5.32
N PRO A 68 19.63 -3.59 4.04
CA PRO A 68 18.70 -3.86 2.94
C PRO A 68 18.18 -5.29 3.01
N GLN A 69 16.91 -5.48 2.64
CA GLN A 69 16.26 -6.79 2.62
C GLN A 69 16.23 -7.34 1.19
N SER A 70 16.38 -8.66 1.05
CA SER A 70 16.30 -9.36 -0.25
C SER A 70 14.85 -9.64 -0.63
N ILE A 71 14.07 -8.58 -0.83
CA ILE A 71 12.65 -8.60 -1.17
C ILE A 71 12.35 -7.55 -2.24
N THR A 72 11.30 -7.79 -3.02
CA THR A 72 10.78 -6.80 -3.96
C THR A 72 9.68 -6.01 -3.27
N ALA A 73 9.76 -4.68 -3.27
CA ALA A 73 8.76 -3.83 -2.64
C ALA A 73 8.31 -2.70 -3.57
N THR A 74 6.99 -2.56 -3.72
CA THR A 74 6.37 -1.53 -4.55
C THR A 74 5.32 -0.80 -3.72
N GLN A 75 5.36 0.53 -3.78
CA GLN A 75 4.34 1.37 -3.17
C GLN A 75 3.26 1.69 -4.18
N LEU A 76 2.01 1.61 -3.73
CA LEU A 76 0.84 1.93 -4.53
C LEU A 76 0.09 3.06 -3.82
N LEU A 77 -0.02 4.20 -4.49
CA LEU A 77 -1.02 5.20 -4.13
C LEU A 77 -2.34 4.75 -4.73
N TYR A 78 -3.38 4.59 -3.92
CA TYR A 78 -4.67 4.11 -4.38
C TYR A 78 -5.81 4.92 -3.81
N ARG A 79 -6.92 4.97 -4.56
CA ARG A 79 -8.16 5.62 -4.13
C ARG A 79 -8.87 4.74 -3.10
N THR A 80 -9.27 5.32 -1.99
CA THR A 80 -10.07 4.70 -0.93
C THR A 80 -11.23 5.64 -0.53
N THR A 81 -11.92 5.31 0.56
CA THR A 81 -12.99 6.12 1.14
C THR A 81 -12.67 6.37 2.62
N ASP A 82 -12.92 7.60 3.10
CA ASP A 82 -12.85 7.92 4.53
C ASP A 82 -14.07 7.38 5.30
N MET A 83 -14.09 7.52 6.63
CA MET A 83 -15.23 7.10 7.45
C MET A 83 -16.54 7.86 7.16
N ASN A 84 -16.46 9.02 6.51
CA ASN A 84 -17.60 9.86 6.19
C ASN A 84 -18.11 9.59 4.77
N GLY A 85 -17.54 8.62 4.05
CA GLY A 85 -17.91 8.30 2.68
C GLY A 85 -17.24 9.17 1.61
N ASN A 86 -16.31 10.06 1.97
CA ASN A 86 -15.64 10.93 1.02
C ASN A 86 -14.47 10.22 0.32
N PRO A 87 -14.18 10.56 -0.96
CA PRO A 87 -13.02 10.02 -1.66
C PRO A 87 -11.70 10.47 -1.03
N GLU A 88 -10.82 9.51 -0.78
CA GLU A 88 -9.50 9.75 -0.23
C GLU A 88 -8.44 8.94 -0.99
N ALA A 89 -7.16 9.32 -0.89
CA ALA A 89 -6.06 8.52 -1.39
C ALA A 89 -5.12 8.15 -0.24
N THR A 90 -4.63 6.91 -0.25
CA THR A 90 -3.63 6.45 0.71
C THR A 90 -2.62 5.53 0.03
N VAL A 91 -1.55 5.18 0.75
CA VAL A 91 -0.47 4.34 0.24
C VAL A 91 -0.50 2.98 0.91
N THR A 92 -0.23 1.94 0.13
CA THR A 92 0.18 0.63 0.65
C THR A 92 1.53 0.23 0.08
N THR A 93 2.34 -0.46 0.88
CA THR A 93 3.57 -1.10 0.41
C THR A 93 3.29 -2.59 0.20
N VAL A 94 3.36 -3.04 -1.06
CA VAL A 94 3.26 -4.45 -1.42
C VAL A 94 4.66 -5.03 -1.48
N ILE A 95 4.85 -6.16 -0.81
CA ILE A 95 6.13 -6.82 -0.63
C ILE A 95 5.99 -8.25 -1.13
N LEU A 96 6.91 -8.63 -2.01
CA LEU A 96 6.98 -9.94 -2.63
C LEU A 96 8.34 -10.59 -2.38
N PRO A 97 8.41 -11.93 -2.39
CA PRO A 97 9.69 -12.64 -2.45
C PRO A 97 10.50 -12.14 -3.65
N ALA A 98 11.82 -11.95 -3.50
CA ALA A 98 12.67 -11.46 -4.58
C ALA A 98 12.66 -12.37 -5.82
N GLU A 99 12.39 -13.66 -5.62
CA GLU A 99 12.35 -14.70 -6.64
C GLU A 99 10.93 -14.96 -7.19
N ALA A 100 9.93 -14.17 -6.77
CA ALA A 100 8.56 -14.37 -7.21
C ALA A 100 8.43 -14.16 -8.73
N ALA A 101 7.93 -15.17 -9.42
CA ALA A 101 7.73 -15.10 -10.87
C ALA A 101 6.48 -14.27 -11.22
N PRO A 102 6.48 -13.51 -12.34
CA PRO A 102 5.28 -12.85 -12.83
C PRO A 102 4.13 -13.85 -13.02
N GLY A 103 2.98 -13.58 -12.42
CA GLY A 103 1.80 -14.45 -12.49
C GLY A 103 1.81 -15.63 -11.50
N GLN A 104 2.80 -15.73 -10.61
CA GLN A 104 2.79 -16.72 -9.54
C GLN A 104 1.69 -16.39 -8.52
N THR A 105 0.81 -17.36 -8.29
CA THR A 105 -0.20 -17.26 -7.22
C THR A 105 0.49 -17.48 -5.87
N CYS A 106 0.27 -16.56 -4.94
CA CYS A 106 0.73 -16.66 -3.56
C CYS A 106 -0.39 -16.20 -2.60
N PRO A 107 -0.39 -16.69 -1.35
CA PRO A 107 -1.25 -16.12 -0.31
C PRO A 107 -0.94 -14.63 -0.11
N LEU A 108 -1.98 -13.82 0.08
CA LEU A 108 -1.84 -12.40 0.39
C LEU A 108 -2.16 -12.16 1.87
N LEU A 109 -1.18 -11.60 2.59
CA LEU A 109 -1.34 -11.12 3.96
C LEU A 109 -1.44 -9.61 3.98
N SER A 110 -2.51 -9.08 4.56
CA SER A 110 -2.61 -7.66 4.87
C SER A 110 -2.07 -7.45 6.29
N TYR A 111 -0.89 -6.87 6.45
CA TYR A 111 -0.26 -6.63 7.75
C TYR A 111 -0.51 -5.19 8.22
N GLN A 112 -1.17 -5.01 9.37
CA GLN A 112 -1.43 -3.71 9.95
C GLN A 112 -0.40 -3.44 11.05
N CYS A 113 0.53 -2.54 10.76
CA CYS A 113 1.52 -2.09 11.73
C CYS A 113 0.87 -1.41 12.94
N ALA A 114 1.44 -1.58 14.14
CA ALA A 114 1.13 -0.69 15.25
C ALA A 114 1.78 0.67 15.00
N ILE A 115 1.02 1.61 14.45
CA ILE A 115 1.45 3.00 14.33
C ILE A 115 1.11 3.69 15.65
N ASP A 116 2.12 3.94 16.48
CA ASP A 116 1.98 4.70 17.73
C ASP A 116 2.62 6.08 17.58
N ALA A 117 2.13 6.88 16.61
CA ALA A 117 2.70 8.19 16.37
C ALA A 117 1.73 9.20 15.75
N ILE A 118 1.96 10.47 16.08
CA ILE A 118 1.16 11.62 15.62
C ILE A 118 1.75 12.23 14.32
N THR A 119 2.75 11.59 13.69
CA THR A 119 3.52 12.20 12.59
C THR A 119 3.67 11.27 11.40
N SER A 120 3.68 11.84 10.19
CA SER A 120 3.87 11.14 8.92
C SER A 120 5.22 10.40 8.78
N ARG A 121 6.19 10.65 9.67
CA ARG A 121 7.46 9.90 9.73
C ARG A 121 7.31 8.45 10.16
N CYS A 122 6.18 8.12 10.76
CA CYS A 122 5.91 6.79 11.28
C CYS A 122 5.00 5.98 10.36
N PHE A 123 4.55 6.54 9.25
CA PHE A 123 3.84 5.78 8.23
C PHE A 123 4.71 4.62 7.75
N PRO A 124 4.20 3.38 7.73
CA PRO A 124 4.95 2.22 7.27
C PRO A 124 5.59 2.43 5.89
N SER A 125 4.87 3.08 4.97
CA SER A 125 5.40 3.41 3.64
C SER A 125 6.66 4.29 3.67
N TYR A 126 6.83 5.17 4.66
CA TYR A 126 8.06 5.95 4.78
C TYR A 126 9.09 5.24 5.66
N ALA A 127 8.67 4.81 6.85
CA ALA A 127 9.56 4.28 7.87
C ALA A 127 10.35 3.07 7.37
N LEU A 128 9.70 2.13 6.66
CA LEU A 128 10.33 0.90 6.18
C LEU A 128 11.37 1.13 5.07
N ARG A 129 11.39 2.32 4.44
CA ARG A 129 12.31 2.61 3.33
C ARG A 129 13.74 2.75 3.80
N ARG A 130 14.67 2.27 2.98
CA ARG A 130 16.10 2.44 3.19
C ARG A 130 16.45 3.93 3.30
N ARG A 131 17.30 4.26 4.28
CA ARG A 131 17.75 5.63 4.63
C ARG A 131 16.65 6.56 5.16
N ALA A 132 15.44 6.06 5.44
CA ALA A 132 14.41 6.84 6.12
C ALA A 132 14.83 7.17 7.57
N LYS A 133 14.48 8.36 8.03
CA LYS A 133 14.63 8.75 9.45
C LYS A 133 13.37 8.36 10.23
N GLY A 134 13.12 7.07 10.35
CA GLY A 134 12.01 6.49 11.12
C GLY A 134 12.38 6.06 12.55
N LEU A 135 13.52 6.52 13.08
CA LEU A 135 13.97 6.18 14.44
C LEU A 135 12.87 6.51 15.47
N GLY A 136 12.48 5.49 16.25
CA GLY A 136 11.38 5.56 17.21
C GLY A 136 10.07 4.92 16.74
N SER A 137 9.95 4.54 15.46
CA SER A 137 8.78 3.81 14.98
C SER A 137 8.88 2.30 15.24
N LEU A 138 7.84 1.71 15.83
CA LEU A 138 7.71 0.25 16.03
C LEU A 138 7.67 -0.53 14.70
N THR A 139 7.29 0.13 13.60
CA THR A 139 7.25 -0.45 12.25
C THR A 139 8.57 -1.09 11.82
N GLN A 140 9.71 -0.61 12.32
CA GLN A 140 11.02 -1.20 12.04
C GLN A 140 11.17 -2.61 12.62
N LEU A 141 10.61 -2.86 13.80
CA LEU A 141 10.63 -4.18 14.43
C LEU A 141 9.67 -5.13 13.72
N GLU A 142 8.52 -4.61 13.29
CA GLU A 142 7.51 -5.36 12.54
C GLU A 142 7.99 -5.82 11.17
N LEU A 143 9.00 -5.13 10.60
CA LEU A 143 9.65 -5.58 9.36
C LEU A 143 10.17 -7.02 9.49
N LEU A 144 10.63 -7.46 10.67
CA LEU A 144 11.07 -8.84 10.88
C LEU A 144 9.93 -9.85 10.67
N LEU A 145 8.74 -9.53 11.21
CA LEU A 145 7.55 -10.37 11.06
C LEU A 145 7.07 -10.38 9.61
N ILE A 146 7.09 -9.22 8.95
CA ILE A 146 6.77 -9.09 7.53
C ILE A 146 7.73 -9.92 6.68
N THR A 147 9.05 -9.82 6.92
CA THR A 147 10.04 -10.60 6.17
C THR A 147 9.91 -12.11 6.41
N ALA A 148 9.49 -12.53 7.60
CA ALA A 148 9.22 -13.94 7.89
C ALA A 148 8.04 -14.45 7.05
N ALA A 149 6.93 -13.70 6.98
CA ALA A 149 5.80 -14.07 6.12
C ALA A 149 6.18 -14.12 4.63
N VAL A 150 7.01 -13.17 4.16
CA VAL A 150 7.51 -13.18 2.78
C VAL A 150 8.42 -14.39 2.52
N ALA A 151 9.23 -14.79 3.50
CA ALA A 151 10.08 -15.98 3.40
C ALA A 151 9.27 -17.29 3.30
N GLU A 152 8.04 -17.33 3.85
CA GLU A 152 7.07 -18.43 3.66
C GLU A 152 6.38 -18.38 2.27
N GLY A 153 6.80 -17.46 1.39
CA GLY A 153 6.27 -17.32 0.03
C GLY A 153 4.98 -16.52 -0.05
N TRP A 154 4.63 -15.73 0.98
CA TRP A 154 3.43 -14.90 0.97
C TRP A 154 3.72 -13.52 0.36
N ALA A 155 2.75 -12.98 -0.37
CA ALA A 155 2.70 -11.56 -0.65
C ALA A 155 2.21 -10.82 0.59
N VAL A 156 2.84 -9.70 0.94
CA VAL A 156 2.43 -8.89 2.09
C VAL A 156 2.06 -7.49 1.65
N SER A 157 0.87 -7.01 2.02
CA SER A 157 0.44 -5.62 1.84
C SER A 157 0.48 -4.91 3.19
N VAL A 158 1.17 -3.77 3.25
CA VAL A 158 1.35 -2.96 4.46
C VAL A 158 0.77 -1.56 4.21
N PRO A 159 -0.51 -1.33 4.54
CA PRO A 159 -1.18 -0.05 4.30
C PRO A 159 -0.87 1.01 5.39
N ASP A 160 -0.78 2.26 4.95
CA ASP A 160 -0.76 3.45 5.81
C ASP A 160 -2.18 3.74 6.33
N HIS A 161 -2.64 2.91 7.26
CA HIS A 161 -4.03 2.91 7.74
C HIS A 161 -4.42 4.15 8.58
N GLU A 162 -3.47 4.95 9.06
CA GLU A 162 -3.75 6.25 9.67
C GLU A 162 -4.05 7.37 8.64
N GLY A 163 -3.78 7.12 7.35
CA GLY A 163 -3.90 8.10 6.29
C GLY A 163 -2.89 9.24 6.36
N VAL A 164 -2.78 10.01 5.29
CA VAL A 164 -1.75 11.06 5.09
C VAL A 164 -1.73 12.12 6.21
N ARG A 165 -2.82 12.26 6.98
CA ARG A 165 -2.99 13.25 8.05
C ARG A 165 -2.66 12.75 9.47
N GLY A 166 -2.29 11.49 9.67
CA GLY A 166 -1.91 10.96 11.00
C GLY A 166 -3.05 11.05 12.03
N LEU A 167 -4.30 10.93 11.56
CA LEU A 167 -5.49 11.00 12.41
C LEU A 167 -5.80 9.60 12.92
N TRP A 168 -5.36 9.37 14.15
CA TRP A 168 -5.73 8.23 14.99
C TRP A 168 -7.24 7.93 14.91
N GLY A 169 -7.59 6.70 14.56
CA GLY A 169 -8.91 6.12 14.81
C GLY A 169 -10.02 6.35 13.76
N LEU A 170 -9.73 6.90 12.58
CA LEU A 170 -10.78 7.24 11.60
C LEU A 170 -10.83 6.40 10.32
N ARG A 171 -10.62 5.07 10.39
CA ARG A 171 -10.88 4.19 9.24
C ARG A 171 -11.59 2.89 9.57
N MET A 172 -12.52 2.55 8.69
CA MET A 172 -13.04 1.20 8.54
C MET A 172 -11.89 0.29 8.11
N ASN A 173 -11.65 -0.77 8.88
CA ASN A 173 -10.66 -1.78 8.54
C ASN A 173 -11.10 -2.49 7.25
N PRO A 174 -10.27 -2.55 6.18
CA PRO A 174 -10.63 -3.28 4.96
C PRO A 174 -10.87 -4.77 5.21
N ALA A 175 -10.40 -5.34 6.33
CA ALA A 175 -10.74 -6.70 6.74
C ALA A 175 -12.21 -6.86 7.20
N THR A 176 -12.93 -5.77 7.47
CA THR A 176 -14.33 -5.79 7.93
C THR A 176 -15.34 -5.46 6.83
N ALA A 177 -14.90 -5.18 5.60
CA ALA A 177 -15.78 -5.23 4.42
C ALA A 177 -15.99 -6.71 4.05
N SER A 178 -16.99 -7.29 4.69
CA SER A 178 -17.33 -8.71 4.65
C SER A 178 -17.45 -9.29 3.24
N TRP A 179 -16.64 -10.32 2.98
CA TRP A 179 -17.07 -11.49 2.21
C TRP A 179 -18.32 -12.07 2.86
N THR A 180 -19.50 -11.67 2.38
CA THR A 180 -20.70 -12.51 2.44
C THR A 180 -21.05 -12.95 1.03
N ALA A 181 -20.17 -13.75 0.42
CA ALA A 181 -20.59 -14.62 -0.67
C ALA A 181 -21.26 -15.84 -0.01
N SER A 182 -22.59 -15.75 0.05
CA SER A 182 -23.58 -16.83 0.19
C SER A 182 -23.04 -18.25 0.38
N GLY A 183 -23.16 -18.76 1.61
CA GLY A 183 -23.07 -20.17 1.90
C GLY A 183 -24.43 -20.88 1.78
N ARG A 184 -24.46 -21.87 0.88
CA ARG A 184 -25.23 -23.13 0.88
C ARG A 184 -26.75 -23.09 0.63
N PRO A 185 -27.36 -24.25 0.32
CA PRO A 185 -26.84 -25.50 -0.28
C PRO A 185 -27.20 -25.67 -1.76
#